data_AF-A0A7V9G932-F1
#
_entry.id   AF-A0A7V9G932-F1
#
_cell.length_a   1.000
_cell.length_b   1.000
_cell.length_c   1.000
_cell.angle_alpha   90.00
_cell.angle_beta   90.00
_cell.angle_gamma   90.00
#
_symmetry.space_group_name_H-M   'P 1'
#
loop_
_entity.id
_entity.type
_entity.pdbx_description
1 polymer ?
#
loop_
_entity_poly.entity_id
_entity_poly.type
_entity_poly.pdbx_seq_one_letter_code
_entity_poly.pdbx_strand_id
1 'polypeptide(L)'
;MHQVLVTFGLLLSLAAVGSAQEPAAQRGEAEALVSVGIQAMKEADGDPRRGVDAALAFSHALEVYQQIGDNDAVCEMQANIYWCKKRMNLDNLQQYVAQKGTTAAADFTKVERIINEEVPVTEASAYLDRALRFQSAHPDKHFQIAIRFSEIIERFPDSDAAKEASPAFVREQTAYLNQVASERKVEQAQVQEERQQLRQEIEQIRRSRFMRPPSVSTRTVAVPEKVDQERALATIRSLYKDDYLKRRDAQKRTVAKKFYSEAANNMDDAAIFYVLLDESTRLAMESEDYEQLLLSIERRAETFKGFDEVACKRLVLGKIKSKPTAGAILKLMEDPKDRHANTIVGRFFCFDMERWDLGLPMMSLGDDADLHRVAELEINGPKDSGEQRATGDAWYDLGRKASGEARVQAWTRARHWYAQALVGAAGVNKALMEKRRDEIDTFLPETIIDFANLSPRQWDKIKGQLITVPEKVDRSNGGMALTAGMRVRAVPHPDDQEKVVFKVGSGERQPPGIIQGVGQLWVIPTGRQRRAADRVQLRIKLVVLGDDD
;
A
#
# COMPACT_ATOMS: atom_id res chain seq x y z
N MET A 1 -3.84 -12.35 -8.59
CA MET A 1 -4.32 -13.41 -7.66
C MET A 1 -4.23 -12.82 -6.25
N HIS A 2 -5.17 -11.99 -5.79
CA HIS A 2 -6.45 -12.39 -5.19
C HIS A 2 -6.34 -13.52 -4.16
N GLN A 3 -5.96 -13.08 -2.95
CA GLN A 3 -6.43 -13.49 -1.62
C GLN A 3 -6.87 -14.95 -1.41
N VAL A 4 -6.09 -15.68 -0.61
CA VAL A 4 -6.61 -16.56 0.45
C VAL A 4 -5.70 -16.42 1.67
N LEU A 5 -6.06 -15.54 2.60
CA LEU A 5 -5.56 -15.49 3.97
C LEU A 5 -6.77 -15.54 4.91
N VAL A 6 -6.95 -16.73 5.49
CA VAL A 6 -7.50 -17.07 6.80
C VAL A 6 -8.30 -16.00 7.55
N THR A 7 -9.58 -16.28 7.79
CA THR A 7 -10.26 -15.93 9.05
C THR A 7 -10.90 -17.18 9.66
N PHE A 8 -10.19 -17.75 10.63
CA PHE A 8 -10.72 -18.71 11.60
C PHE A 8 -11.62 -17.94 12.57
N GLY A 9 -12.89 -18.33 12.65
CA GLY A 9 -13.82 -17.73 13.60
C GLY A 9 -15.26 -18.11 13.32
N LEU A 10 -15.67 -19.33 13.68
CA LEU A 10 -17.06 -19.57 14.04
C LEU A 10 -17.14 -20.46 15.28
N LEU A 11 -17.65 -19.85 16.35
CA LEU A 11 -18.06 -20.49 17.60
C LEU A 11 -19.20 -21.47 17.30
N LEU A 12 -18.97 -22.75 17.64
CA LEU A 12 -20.03 -23.74 17.79
C LEU A 12 -20.87 -23.39 19.03
N SER A 13 -22.06 -22.84 18.82
CA SER A 13 -23.15 -22.93 19.80
C SER A 13 -23.87 -24.27 19.59
N LEU A 14 -23.70 -25.20 20.53
CA LEU A 14 -24.51 -26.41 20.63
C LEU A 14 -25.98 -26.02 20.87
N ALA A 15 -26.83 -26.28 19.88
CA ALA A 15 -28.24 -26.56 20.11
C ALA A 15 -28.49 -27.98 19.62
N ALA A 16 -28.75 -28.89 20.56
CA ALA A 16 -29.09 -30.27 20.29
C ALA A 16 -30.46 -30.35 19.59
N VAL A 17 -30.46 -30.75 18.32
CA VAL A 17 -31.59 -31.42 17.66
C VAL A 17 -31.00 -32.48 16.75
N GLY A 18 -31.31 -33.75 17.03
CA GLY A 18 -30.89 -34.88 16.21
C GLY A 18 -31.55 -34.82 14.84
N SER A 19 -30.76 -34.56 13.82
CA SER A 19 -31.05 -34.94 12.44
C SER A 19 -29.83 -35.68 11.92
N ALA A 20 -30.00 -36.94 11.51
CA ALA A 20 -28.94 -37.72 10.91
C ALA A 20 -28.46 -36.98 9.64
N GLN A 21 -27.26 -36.41 9.72
CA GLN A 21 -26.59 -35.80 8.58
C GLN A 21 -26.38 -36.90 7.51
N GLU A 22 -26.59 -36.58 6.23
CA GLU A 22 -26.42 -37.59 5.17
C GLU A 22 -24.98 -38.16 5.21
N PRO A 23 -24.80 -39.49 5.04
CA PRO A 23 -23.48 -40.14 5.12
C PRO A 23 -22.40 -39.52 4.23
N ALA A 24 -22.80 -38.93 3.09
CA ALA A 24 -21.89 -38.22 2.19
C ALA A 24 -21.33 -36.92 2.80
N ALA A 25 -22.15 -36.18 3.55
CA ALA A 25 -21.72 -34.96 4.23
C ALA A 25 -20.75 -35.27 5.39
N GLN A 26 -21.02 -36.35 6.13
CA GLN A 26 -20.14 -36.84 7.20
C GLN A 26 -18.79 -37.30 6.63
N ARG A 27 -18.79 -38.01 5.49
CA ARG A 27 -17.53 -38.37 4.81
C ARG A 27 -16.72 -37.13 4.39
N GLY A 28 -17.37 -36.11 3.84
CA GLY A 28 -16.68 -34.86 3.46
C GLY A 28 -16.06 -34.11 4.66
N GLU A 29 -16.72 -34.13 5.81
CA GLU A 29 -16.16 -33.59 7.07
C GLU A 29 -14.92 -34.37 7.52
N ALA A 30 -14.99 -35.71 7.49
CA ALA A 30 -13.86 -36.56 7.84
C ALA A 30 -12.66 -36.32 6.91
N GLU A 31 -12.90 -36.23 5.59
CA GLU A 31 -11.84 -35.94 4.60
C GLU A 31 -11.15 -34.59 4.83
N ALA A 32 -11.91 -33.56 5.24
CA ALA A 32 -11.34 -32.27 5.61
C ALA A 32 -10.42 -32.38 6.84
N LEU A 33 -10.84 -33.13 7.86
CA LEU A 33 -10.04 -33.42 9.05
C LEU A 33 -8.78 -34.21 8.70
N VAL A 34 -8.88 -35.22 7.82
CA VAL A 34 -7.71 -35.96 7.32
C VAL A 34 -6.72 -35.03 6.63
N SER A 35 -7.20 -34.13 5.77
CA SER A 35 -6.34 -33.16 5.08
C SER A 35 -5.58 -32.25 6.06
N VAL A 36 -6.28 -31.74 7.09
CA VAL A 36 -5.68 -30.96 8.18
C VAL A 36 -4.63 -31.79 8.93
N GLY A 37 -4.94 -33.04 9.26
CA GLY A 37 -4.02 -33.93 9.97
C GLY A 37 -2.75 -34.22 9.17
N ILE A 38 -2.88 -34.52 7.87
CA ILE A 38 -1.75 -34.77 6.97
C ILE A 38 -0.85 -33.54 6.88
N GLN A 39 -1.44 -32.35 6.73
CA GLN A 39 -0.68 -31.11 6.63
C GLN A 39 0.08 -30.81 7.93
N ALA A 40 -0.59 -30.92 9.09
CA ALA A 40 0.04 -30.76 10.38
C ALA A 40 1.17 -31.78 10.60
N MET A 41 0.99 -33.02 10.14
CA MET A 41 2.03 -34.05 10.23
C MET A 41 3.26 -33.70 9.38
N LYS A 42 3.08 -33.19 8.15
CA LYS A 42 4.18 -32.73 7.29
C LYS A 42 4.95 -31.56 7.93
N GLU A 43 4.25 -30.64 8.58
CA GLU A 43 4.84 -29.49 9.26
C GLU A 43 5.57 -29.85 10.56
N ALA A 44 5.26 -31.00 11.16
CA ALA A 44 5.85 -31.44 12.42
C ALA A 44 7.37 -31.65 12.38
N ASP A 45 7.96 -31.77 11.19
CA ASP A 45 9.43 -31.80 11.02
C ASP A 45 10.09 -30.42 11.32
N GLY A 46 9.33 -29.32 11.19
CA GLY A 46 9.78 -27.96 11.51
C GLY A 46 9.17 -27.37 12.79
N ASP A 47 8.01 -27.87 13.21
CA ASP A 47 7.35 -27.48 14.46
C ASP A 47 6.74 -28.71 15.18
N PRO A 48 7.43 -29.28 16.19
CA PRO A 48 6.98 -30.47 16.90
C PRO A 48 5.59 -30.38 17.55
N ARG A 49 5.04 -29.18 17.74
CA ARG A 49 3.67 -29.00 18.27
C ARG A 49 2.62 -29.44 17.25
N ARG A 50 2.92 -29.37 15.96
CA ARG A 50 2.02 -29.79 14.87
C ARG A 50 1.76 -31.29 14.85
N GLY A 51 2.64 -32.09 15.47
CA GLY A 51 2.41 -33.53 15.66
C GLY A 51 1.18 -33.82 16.54
N VAL A 52 0.90 -32.95 17.51
CA VAL A 52 -0.27 -33.03 18.38
C VAL A 52 -1.55 -32.67 17.62
N ASP A 53 -1.52 -31.57 16.87
CA ASP A 53 -2.63 -31.15 16.01
C ASP A 53 -3.01 -32.24 15.00
N ALA A 54 -2.00 -32.93 14.44
CA ALA A 54 -2.19 -34.03 13.52
C ALA A 54 -2.94 -35.20 14.18
N ALA A 55 -2.48 -35.66 15.35
CA ALA A 55 -3.09 -36.78 16.06
C ALA A 55 -4.56 -36.52 16.42
N LEU A 56 -4.89 -35.29 16.84
CA LEU A 56 -6.26 -34.90 17.17
C LEU A 56 -7.15 -34.85 15.93
N ALA A 57 -6.68 -34.25 14.84
CA ALA A 57 -7.43 -34.21 13.58
C ALA A 57 -7.76 -35.62 13.06
N PHE A 58 -6.79 -36.55 13.12
CA PHE A 58 -7.05 -37.95 12.77
C PHE A 58 -7.98 -38.66 13.75
N SER A 59 -7.89 -38.36 15.05
CA SER A 59 -8.80 -38.94 16.05
C SER A 59 -10.24 -38.50 15.81
N HIS A 60 -10.47 -37.24 15.43
CA HIS A 60 -11.81 -36.77 15.09
C HIS A 60 -12.29 -37.37 13.76
N ALA A 61 -11.43 -37.46 12.74
CA ALA A 61 -11.78 -38.13 11.48
C ALA A 61 -12.13 -39.61 11.70
N LEU A 62 -11.37 -40.31 12.55
CA LEU A 62 -11.60 -41.70 12.92
C LEU A 62 -13.01 -41.93 13.48
N GLU A 63 -13.47 -41.06 14.38
CA GLU A 63 -14.81 -41.16 14.96
C GLU A 63 -15.90 -41.06 13.90
N VAL A 64 -15.73 -40.13 12.95
CA VAL A 64 -16.69 -39.95 11.85
C VAL A 64 -16.67 -41.19 10.93
N TYR A 65 -15.49 -41.72 10.59
CA TYR A 65 -15.39 -42.95 9.78
C TYR A 65 -15.99 -44.18 10.47
N GLN A 66 -15.86 -44.28 11.80
CA GLN A 66 -16.52 -45.32 12.59
C GLN A 66 -18.05 -45.21 12.52
N GLN A 67 -18.60 -43.99 12.59
CA GLN A 67 -20.05 -43.76 12.53
C GLN A 67 -20.65 -44.13 11.18
N ILE A 68 -19.93 -43.89 10.09
CA ILE A 68 -20.39 -44.23 8.73
C ILE A 68 -20.01 -45.65 8.28
N GLY A 69 -19.29 -46.40 9.12
CA GLY A 69 -18.91 -47.81 8.85
C GLY A 69 -17.81 -47.98 7.79
N ASP A 70 -16.97 -46.97 7.58
CA ASP A 70 -15.86 -47.02 6.62
C ASP A 70 -14.61 -47.66 7.24
N ASN A 71 -14.60 -48.99 7.28
CA ASN A 71 -13.56 -49.76 7.96
C ASN A 71 -12.16 -49.55 7.36
N ASP A 72 -12.06 -49.30 6.05
CA ASP A 72 -10.77 -49.04 5.43
C ASP A 72 -10.21 -47.71 5.95
N ALA A 73 -11.01 -46.63 5.88
CA ALA A 73 -10.62 -45.31 6.38
C ALA A 73 -10.32 -45.29 7.90
N VAL A 74 -11.07 -46.07 8.69
CA VAL A 74 -10.79 -46.28 10.13
C VAL A 74 -9.36 -46.78 10.34
N CYS A 75 -8.95 -47.80 9.59
CA CYS A 75 -7.61 -48.36 9.71
C CYS A 75 -6.53 -47.40 9.21
N GLU A 76 -6.84 -46.57 8.20
CA GLU A 76 -5.93 -45.50 7.78
C GLU A 76 -5.69 -44.48 8.89
N MET A 77 -6.75 -44.07 9.59
CA MET A 77 -6.64 -43.10 10.67
C MET A 77 -5.89 -43.68 11.86
N GLN A 78 -6.11 -44.96 12.20
CA GLN A 78 -5.34 -45.66 13.22
C GLN A 78 -3.83 -45.67 12.89
N ALA A 79 -3.46 -45.98 11.65
CA ALA A 79 -2.07 -45.95 11.20
C ALA A 79 -1.44 -44.55 11.30
N ASN A 80 -2.18 -43.51 10.91
CA ASN A 80 -1.74 -42.11 11.02
C ASN A 80 -1.57 -41.68 12.48
N ILE A 81 -2.51 -42.05 13.36
CA ILE A 81 -2.45 -41.80 14.81
C ILE A 81 -1.27 -42.53 15.44
N TYR A 82 -1.03 -43.79 15.05
CA TYR A 82 0.12 -44.57 15.51
C TYR A 82 1.43 -43.89 15.13
N TRP A 83 1.57 -43.45 13.87
CA TRP A 83 2.74 -42.73 13.42
C TRP A 83 2.98 -41.42 14.20
N CYS A 84 1.92 -40.69 14.56
CA CYS A 84 2.04 -39.48 15.36
C CYS A 84 2.76 -39.71 16.70
N LYS A 85 2.74 -40.93 17.28
CA LYS A 85 3.52 -41.28 18.48
C LYS A 85 4.98 -40.85 18.38
N LYS A 86 5.61 -41.00 17.21
CA LYS A 86 7.03 -40.66 16.97
C LYS A 86 7.30 -39.16 17.00
N ARG A 87 6.27 -38.33 16.81
CA ARG A 87 6.36 -36.88 16.65
C ARG A 87 5.72 -36.11 17.81
N MET A 88 5.07 -36.79 18.76
CA MET A 88 4.46 -36.17 19.96
C MET A 88 5.44 -36.19 21.14
N ASN A 89 5.62 -35.03 21.80
CA ASN A 89 6.34 -34.89 23.07
C ASN A 89 5.33 -34.70 24.22
N LEU A 90 5.58 -35.34 25.37
CA LEU A 90 4.81 -35.22 26.60
C LEU A 90 4.63 -33.75 27.03
N ASP A 91 5.66 -32.91 26.86
CA ASP A 91 5.61 -31.49 27.20
C ASP A 91 4.65 -30.69 26.30
N ASN A 92 4.64 -30.99 25.00
CA ASN A 92 3.72 -30.35 24.03
C ASN A 92 2.27 -30.72 24.34
N LEU A 93 2.06 -31.96 24.79
CA LEU A 93 0.76 -32.49 25.17
C LEU A 93 0.21 -31.79 26.41
N GLN A 94 1.05 -31.62 27.45
CA GLN A 94 0.70 -30.87 28.66
C GLN A 94 0.38 -29.40 28.38
N GLN A 95 1.16 -28.75 27.51
CA GLN A 95 0.90 -27.35 27.11
C GLN A 95 -0.41 -27.21 26.33
N TYR A 96 -0.71 -28.14 25.43
CA TYR A 96 -1.96 -28.12 24.66
C TYR A 96 -3.18 -28.30 25.57
N VAL A 97 -3.14 -29.26 26.51
CA VAL A 97 -4.21 -29.48 27.50
C VAL A 97 -4.39 -28.25 28.39
N ALA A 98 -3.30 -27.60 28.81
CA ALA A 98 -3.35 -26.36 29.58
C ALA A 98 -4.00 -25.19 28.81
N GLN A 99 -3.85 -25.13 27.47
CA GLN A 99 -4.47 -24.09 26.64
C GLN A 99 -5.94 -24.36 26.28
N LYS A 100 -6.33 -25.63 26.06
CA LYS A 100 -7.62 -26.00 25.45
C LYS A 100 -8.65 -26.60 26.42
N GLY A 101 -8.29 -26.86 27.68
CA GLY A 101 -9.22 -27.30 28.72
C GLY A 101 -9.53 -28.81 28.71
N THR A 102 -10.55 -29.24 29.47
CA THR A 102 -10.83 -30.65 29.80
C THR A 102 -11.25 -31.52 28.61
N THR A 103 -11.82 -30.93 27.56
CA THR A 103 -12.15 -31.64 26.30
C THR A 103 -10.91 -32.17 25.59
N ALA A 104 -9.79 -31.43 25.65
CA ALA A 104 -8.53 -31.88 25.06
C ALA A 104 -7.98 -33.14 25.73
N ALA A 105 -8.14 -33.27 27.05
CA ALA A 105 -7.68 -34.45 27.78
C ALA A 105 -8.44 -35.73 27.36
N ALA A 106 -9.75 -35.63 27.12
CA ALA A 106 -10.55 -36.77 26.66
C ALA A 106 -10.15 -37.23 25.25
N ASP A 107 -9.84 -36.29 24.35
CA ASP A 107 -9.39 -36.63 22.99
C ASP A 107 -8.01 -37.29 22.99
N PHE A 108 -7.10 -36.90 23.89
CA PHE A 108 -5.82 -37.61 24.05
C PHE A 108 -5.98 -39.03 24.58
N THR A 109 -6.88 -39.27 25.53
CA THR A 109 -7.14 -40.63 26.01
C THR A 109 -7.54 -41.56 24.86
N LYS A 110 -8.25 -41.04 23.84
CA LYS A 110 -8.62 -41.81 22.64
C LYS A 110 -7.39 -42.08 21.77
N VAL A 111 -6.57 -41.06 21.52
CA VAL A 111 -5.29 -41.17 20.78
C VAL A 111 -4.35 -42.17 21.45
N GLU A 112 -4.13 -42.07 22.77
CA GLU A 112 -3.27 -42.98 23.54
C GLU A 112 -3.76 -44.42 23.48
N ARG A 113 -5.08 -44.65 23.58
CA ARG A 113 -5.66 -45.99 23.47
C ARG A 113 -5.32 -46.65 22.13
N ILE A 114 -5.36 -45.91 21.03
CA ILE A 114 -5.03 -46.43 19.69
C ILE A 114 -3.53 -46.70 19.57
N ILE A 115 -2.70 -45.80 20.10
CA ILE A 115 -1.24 -45.95 20.09
C ILE A 115 -0.80 -47.18 20.91
N ASN A 116 -1.47 -47.44 22.02
CA ASN A 116 -1.11 -48.51 22.97
C ASN A 116 -1.92 -49.80 22.77
N GLU A 117 -2.77 -49.88 21.74
CA GLU A 117 -3.55 -51.08 21.43
C GLU A 117 -2.62 -52.25 21.09
N GLU A 118 -2.70 -53.35 21.84
CA GLU A 118 -1.95 -54.58 21.55
C GLU A 118 -2.71 -55.41 20.51
N VAL A 119 -2.10 -55.58 19.33
CA VAL A 119 -2.68 -56.33 18.21
C VAL A 119 -2.00 -57.69 18.12
N PRO A 120 -2.73 -58.82 18.06
CA PRO A 120 -2.15 -60.14 17.92
C PRO A 120 -1.31 -60.30 16.65
N VAL A 121 -0.18 -61.00 16.74
CA VAL A 121 0.72 -61.26 15.58
C VAL A 121 0.03 -61.98 14.42
N THR A 122 -1.06 -62.71 14.70
CA THR A 122 -1.90 -63.36 13.67
C THR A 122 -2.52 -62.37 12.67
N GLU A 123 -2.64 -61.09 13.03
CA GLU A 123 -3.18 -60.05 12.16
C GLU A 123 -2.14 -59.44 11.21
N ALA A 124 -0.85 -59.74 11.39
CA ALA A 124 0.25 -59.10 10.65
C ALA A 124 0.08 -59.23 9.11
N SER A 125 -0.40 -60.37 8.62
CA SER A 125 -0.70 -60.59 7.19
C SER A 125 -1.80 -59.65 6.68
N ALA A 126 -2.85 -59.42 7.47
CA ALA A 126 -3.97 -58.56 7.07
C ALA A 126 -3.57 -57.08 7.04
N TYR A 127 -2.65 -56.66 7.91
CA TYR A 127 -2.04 -55.32 7.82
C TYR A 127 -1.19 -55.17 6.56
N LEU A 128 -0.37 -56.17 6.24
CA LEU A 128 0.43 -56.18 5.02
C LEU A 128 -0.43 -56.12 3.75
N ASP A 129 -1.48 -56.95 3.65
CA ASP A 129 -2.39 -56.96 2.51
C ASP A 129 -3.09 -55.60 2.31
N ARG A 130 -3.43 -54.91 3.41
CA ARG A 130 -3.99 -53.56 3.35
C ARG A 130 -2.96 -52.53 2.88
N ALA A 131 -1.73 -52.58 3.38
CA ALA A 131 -0.66 -51.68 2.96
C ALA A 131 -0.34 -51.84 1.46
N LEU A 132 -0.26 -53.08 0.98
CA LEU A 132 -0.03 -53.39 -0.43
C LEU A 132 -1.18 -52.95 -1.34
N ARG A 133 -2.43 -53.17 -0.91
CA ARG A 133 -3.62 -52.65 -1.62
C ARG A 133 -3.59 -51.13 -1.72
N PHE A 134 -3.29 -50.45 -0.61
CA PHE A 134 -3.21 -48.99 -0.59
C PHE A 134 -2.08 -48.47 -1.49
N GLN A 135 -0.89 -49.07 -1.43
CA GLN A 135 0.23 -48.74 -2.31
C GLN A 135 -0.14 -48.89 -3.79
N SER A 136 -0.84 -49.96 -4.14
CA SER A 136 -1.30 -50.21 -5.52
C SER A 136 -2.34 -49.20 -5.97
N ALA A 137 -3.24 -48.78 -5.09
CA ALA A 137 -4.30 -47.81 -5.38
C ALA A 137 -3.79 -46.35 -5.41
N HIS A 138 -2.71 -46.05 -4.68
CA HIS A 138 -2.19 -44.70 -4.47
C HIS A 138 -0.67 -44.61 -4.60
N PRO A 139 -0.10 -44.94 -5.78
CA PRO A 139 1.35 -45.03 -5.96
C PRO A 139 2.11 -43.71 -5.76
N ASP A 140 1.41 -42.58 -5.75
CA ASP A 140 1.92 -41.22 -5.53
C ASP A 140 1.92 -40.82 -4.05
N LYS A 141 1.22 -41.55 -3.17
CA LYS A 141 1.08 -41.20 -1.75
C LYS A 141 2.21 -41.79 -0.89
N HIS A 142 3.46 -41.60 -1.31
CA HIS A 142 4.67 -42.18 -0.69
C HIS A 142 4.70 -42.06 0.84
N PHE A 143 4.36 -40.89 1.39
CA PHE A 143 4.32 -40.66 2.83
C PHE A 143 3.31 -41.55 3.56
N GLN A 144 2.10 -41.65 3.01
CA GLN A 144 1.01 -42.46 3.57
C GLN A 144 1.29 -43.96 3.44
N ILE A 145 1.92 -44.37 2.34
CA ILE A 145 2.37 -45.75 2.16
C ILE A 145 3.45 -46.08 3.20
N ALA A 146 4.44 -45.20 3.40
CA ALA A 146 5.50 -45.39 4.38
C ALA A 146 4.94 -45.51 5.82
N ILE A 147 3.93 -44.71 6.19
CA ILE A 147 3.26 -44.81 7.50
C ILE A 147 2.71 -46.22 7.75
N ARG A 148 2.02 -46.81 6.76
CA ARG A 148 1.41 -48.14 6.89
C ARG A 148 2.44 -49.24 7.03
N PHE A 149 3.51 -49.22 6.21
CA PHE A 149 4.60 -50.19 6.36
C PHE A 149 5.38 -50.01 7.67
N SER A 150 5.55 -48.77 8.13
CA SER A 150 6.18 -48.51 9.43
C SER A 150 5.39 -49.09 10.59
N GLU A 151 4.06 -49.03 10.56
CA GLU A 151 3.22 -49.60 11.60
C GLU A 151 3.39 -51.13 11.66
N ILE A 152 3.45 -51.81 10.51
CA ILE A 152 3.69 -53.26 10.46
C ILE A 152 5.03 -53.63 11.10
N ILE A 153 6.09 -52.89 10.76
CA ILE A 153 7.44 -53.12 11.27
C ILE A 153 7.49 -52.98 12.80
N GLU A 154 6.75 -52.02 13.35
CA GLU A 154 6.79 -51.72 14.79
C GLU A 154 5.84 -52.56 15.62
N ARG A 155 4.65 -52.89 15.09
CA ARG A 155 3.68 -53.75 15.78
C ARG A 155 4.07 -55.23 15.72
N PHE A 156 4.76 -55.67 14.66
CA PHE A 156 5.05 -57.09 14.41
C PHE A 156 6.52 -57.37 14.02
N PRO A 157 7.51 -56.91 14.81
CA PRO A 157 8.93 -56.85 14.40
C PRO A 157 9.54 -58.19 13.95
N ASP A 158 9.10 -59.32 14.52
CA ASP A 158 9.63 -60.65 14.22
C ASP A 158 8.83 -61.43 13.15
N SER A 159 7.75 -60.84 12.63
CA SER A 159 6.87 -61.49 11.64
C SER A 159 7.45 -61.47 10.23
N ASP A 160 7.04 -62.41 9.37
CA ASP A 160 7.38 -62.37 7.94
C ASP A 160 6.80 -61.13 7.25
N ALA A 161 5.66 -60.64 7.72
CA ALA A 161 5.06 -59.41 7.23
C ALA A 161 5.96 -58.18 7.47
N ALA A 162 6.63 -58.09 8.63
CA ALA A 162 7.58 -57.02 8.90
C ALA A 162 8.85 -57.11 8.02
N LYS A 163 9.33 -58.34 7.74
CA LYS A 163 10.46 -58.55 6.82
C LYS A 163 10.14 -58.07 5.41
N GLU A 164 8.90 -58.29 4.94
CA GLU A 164 8.43 -57.82 3.64
C GLU A 164 8.15 -56.30 3.61
N ALA A 165 7.58 -55.75 4.69
CA ALA A 165 7.27 -54.33 4.83
C ALA A 165 8.53 -53.45 4.91
N SER A 166 9.62 -53.93 5.52
CA SER A 166 10.86 -53.16 5.74
C SER A 166 11.46 -52.56 4.45
N PRO A 167 11.75 -53.32 3.38
CA PRO A 167 12.26 -52.74 2.14
C PRO A 167 11.24 -51.83 1.44
N ALA A 168 9.94 -52.06 1.59
CA ALA A 168 8.91 -51.19 1.04
C ALA A 168 8.88 -49.83 1.76
N PHE A 169 8.93 -49.83 3.09
CA PHE A 169 9.04 -48.61 3.90
C PHE A 169 10.21 -47.73 3.47
N VAL A 170 11.41 -48.29 3.34
CA VAL A 170 12.62 -47.53 2.99
C VAL A 170 12.50 -46.89 1.61
N ARG A 171 11.97 -47.62 0.62
CA ARG A 171 11.75 -47.08 -0.74
C ARG A 171 10.78 -45.90 -0.73
N GLU A 172 9.64 -46.07 -0.07
CA GLU A 172 8.57 -45.08 -0.02
C GLU A 172 8.99 -43.85 0.80
N GLN A 173 9.69 -44.04 1.91
CA GLN A 173 10.26 -42.94 2.69
C GLN A 173 11.29 -42.15 1.86
N THR A 174 12.15 -42.83 1.11
CA THR A 174 13.12 -42.18 0.22
C THR A 174 12.43 -41.39 -0.89
N ALA A 175 11.40 -41.98 -1.52
CA ALA A 175 10.60 -41.32 -2.54
C ALA A 175 9.91 -40.06 -2.00
N TYR A 176 9.32 -40.13 -0.80
CA TYR A 176 8.73 -38.97 -0.13
C TYR A 176 9.77 -37.86 0.15
N LEU A 177 10.94 -38.20 0.69
CA LEU A 177 11.98 -37.19 0.95
C LEU A 177 12.49 -36.52 -0.33
N ASN A 178 12.62 -37.29 -1.42
CA ASN A 178 12.98 -36.74 -2.73
C ASN A 178 11.90 -35.81 -3.27
N GLN A 179 10.62 -36.18 -3.12
CA GLN A 179 9.49 -35.33 -3.48
C GLN A 179 9.53 -34.00 -2.70
N VAL A 180 9.64 -34.04 -1.37
CA VAL A 180 9.73 -32.83 -0.53
C VAL A 180 10.93 -31.97 -0.91
N ALA A 181 12.08 -32.59 -1.18
CA ALA A 181 13.26 -31.87 -1.63
C ALA A 181 13.06 -31.20 -3.00
N SER A 182 12.33 -31.85 -3.92
CA SER A 182 12.00 -31.28 -5.23
C SER A 182 11.02 -30.10 -5.12
N GLU A 183 9.99 -30.23 -4.28
CA GLU A 183 9.00 -29.18 -4.01
C GLU A 183 9.67 -27.94 -3.39
N ARG A 184 10.55 -28.15 -2.39
CA ARG A 184 11.35 -27.06 -1.79
C ARG A 184 12.27 -26.37 -2.80
N LYS A 185 12.86 -27.10 -3.74
CA LYS A 185 13.68 -26.50 -4.80
C LYS A 185 12.86 -25.62 -5.72
N VAL A 186 11.64 -26.04 -6.08
CA VAL A 186 10.71 -25.24 -6.89
C VAL A 186 10.30 -23.98 -6.14
N GLU A 187 9.91 -24.10 -4.87
CA GLU A 187 9.56 -22.96 -4.02
C GLU A 187 10.73 -21.97 -3.88
N GLN A 188 11.94 -22.47 -3.65
CA GLN A 188 13.14 -21.62 -3.58
C GLN A 188 13.44 -20.92 -4.92
N ALA A 189 13.27 -21.61 -6.05
CA ALA A 189 13.45 -21.01 -7.37
C ALA A 189 12.42 -19.92 -7.64
N GLN A 190 11.15 -20.13 -7.27
CA GLN A 190 10.10 -19.11 -7.36
C GLN A 190 10.42 -17.88 -6.51
N VAL A 191 10.80 -18.07 -5.25
CA VAL A 191 11.20 -16.95 -4.37
C VAL A 191 12.41 -16.19 -4.93
N GLN A 192 13.36 -16.89 -5.56
CA GLN A 192 14.50 -16.24 -6.22
C GLN A 192 14.08 -15.43 -7.44
N GLU A 193 13.18 -15.97 -8.26
CA GLU A 193 12.64 -15.28 -9.42
C GLU A 193 11.86 -14.02 -9.03
N GLU A 194 10.97 -14.11 -8.03
CA GLU A 194 10.23 -12.97 -7.48
C GLU A 194 11.19 -11.88 -6.95
N ARG A 195 12.25 -12.28 -6.23
CA ARG A 195 13.29 -11.35 -5.76
C ARG A 195 14.04 -10.69 -6.92
N GLN A 196 14.30 -11.42 -8.00
CA GLN A 196 14.96 -10.88 -9.18
C GLN A 196 14.06 -9.89 -9.92
N GLN A 197 12.78 -10.21 -10.07
CA GLN A 197 11.78 -9.32 -10.66
C GLN A 197 11.65 -8.02 -9.85
N LEU A 198 11.53 -8.12 -8.52
CA LEU A 198 11.47 -6.96 -7.63
C LEU A 198 12.73 -6.08 -7.73
N ARG A 199 13.92 -6.69 -7.79
CA ARG A 199 15.17 -5.95 -8.01
C ARG A 199 15.17 -5.19 -9.33
N GLN A 200 14.67 -5.80 -10.40
CA GLN A 200 14.56 -5.16 -11.70
C GLN A 200 13.57 -4.00 -11.68
N GLU A 201 12.43 -4.16 -11.01
CA GLU A 201 11.42 -3.11 -10.84
C GLU A 201 11.99 -1.91 -10.06
N ILE A 202 12.65 -2.16 -8.93
CA ILE A 202 13.34 -1.12 -8.14
C ILE A 202 14.39 -0.40 -8.96
N GLU A 203 15.19 -1.13 -9.75
CA GLU A 203 16.18 -0.51 -10.63
C GLU A 203 15.52 0.35 -11.72
N GLN A 204 14.36 -0.04 -12.26
CA GLN A 204 13.61 0.83 -13.18
C GLN A 204 13.10 2.08 -12.48
N ILE A 205 12.63 1.98 -11.23
CA ILE A 205 12.20 3.15 -10.43
C ILE A 205 13.39 4.09 -10.18
N ARG A 206 14.60 3.56 -9.93
CA ARG A 206 15.83 4.34 -9.75
C ARG A 206 16.33 5.02 -11.03
N ARG A 207 15.82 4.66 -12.22
CA ARG A 207 16.21 5.32 -13.46
C ARG A 207 15.66 6.75 -13.50
N SER A 208 16.52 7.68 -13.09
CA SER A 208 16.24 9.11 -13.21
C SER A 208 16.06 9.53 -14.67
N ARG A 209 15.45 10.70 -14.88
CA ARG A 209 15.25 11.30 -16.22
C ARG A 209 16.55 11.37 -17.03
N PHE A 210 17.68 11.61 -16.37
CA PHE A 210 18.98 11.79 -17.03
C PHE A 210 19.65 10.48 -17.47
N MET A 211 19.14 9.32 -17.03
CA MET A 211 19.59 8.02 -17.51
C MET A 211 18.88 7.58 -18.79
N ARG A 212 17.85 8.31 -19.22
CA ARG A 212 17.11 8.01 -20.44
C ARG A 212 17.88 8.59 -21.64
N PRO A 213 17.92 7.87 -22.78
CA PRO A 213 18.47 8.44 -23.99
C PRO A 213 17.67 9.70 -24.39
N PRO A 214 18.31 10.69 -25.04
CA PRO A 214 17.61 11.86 -25.54
C PRO A 214 16.52 11.45 -26.54
N SER A 215 15.44 12.22 -26.60
CA SER A 215 14.32 11.99 -27.50
C SER A 215 14.79 12.17 -28.95
N VAL A 216 14.53 11.16 -29.79
CA VAL A 216 14.80 11.21 -31.23
C VAL A 216 13.46 11.32 -31.96
N SER A 217 13.29 12.39 -32.76
CA SER A 217 12.08 12.55 -33.57
C SER A 217 11.92 11.39 -34.55
N THR A 218 10.74 10.78 -34.56
CA THR A 218 10.29 9.86 -35.61
C THR A 218 9.51 10.59 -36.72
N ARG A 219 9.36 11.91 -36.62
CA ARG A 219 8.53 12.73 -37.51
C ARG A 219 9.35 13.41 -38.61
N THR A 220 8.66 13.74 -39.70
CA THR A 220 9.28 14.36 -40.90
C THR A 220 9.28 15.89 -40.88
N VAL A 221 8.63 16.52 -39.90
CA VAL A 221 8.50 17.98 -39.82
C VAL A 221 9.86 18.59 -39.49
N ALA A 222 10.39 19.45 -40.37
CA ALA A 222 11.65 20.15 -40.11
C ALA A 222 11.44 21.31 -39.13
N VAL A 223 12.51 21.70 -38.43
CA VAL A 223 12.50 22.94 -37.64
C VAL A 223 12.08 24.11 -38.54
N PRO A 224 11.05 24.92 -38.17
CA PRO A 224 10.61 26.05 -38.97
C PRO A 224 11.74 27.06 -39.24
N GLU A 225 11.71 27.75 -40.38
CA GLU A 225 12.71 28.77 -40.68
C GLU A 225 12.59 29.96 -39.71
N LYS A 226 13.71 30.67 -39.47
CA LYS A 226 13.75 31.78 -38.51
C LYS A 226 12.71 32.87 -38.79
N VAL A 227 12.45 33.17 -40.07
CA VAL A 227 11.47 34.19 -40.46
C VAL A 227 10.06 33.79 -40.01
N ASP A 228 9.71 32.50 -40.12
CA ASP A 228 8.41 32.00 -39.69
C ASP A 228 8.30 31.93 -38.16
N GLN A 229 9.40 31.61 -37.47
CA GLN A 229 9.48 31.71 -36.00
C GLN A 229 9.24 33.15 -35.52
N GLU A 230 9.83 34.16 -36.19
CA GLU A 230 9.65 35.57 -35.83
C GLU A 230 8.21 36.05 -36.04
N ARG A 231 7.57 35.64 -37.15
CA ARG A 231 6.15 35.91 -37.42
C ARG A 231 5.25 35.26 -36.37
N ALA A 232 5.48 33.98 -36.07
CA ALA A 232 4.76 33.25 -35.04
C ALA A 232 4.91 33.91 -33.66
N LEU A 233 6.13 34.35 -33.30
CA LEU A 233 6.38 35.07 -32.06
C LEU A 233 5.63 36.40 -31.98
N ALA A 234 5.58 37.17 -33.07
CA ALA A 234 4.81 38.41 -33.11
C ALA A 234 3.31 38.15 -32.89
N THR A 235 2.77 37.10 -33.52
CA THR A 235 1.39 36.64 -33.31
C THR A 235 1.16 36.26 -31.85
N ILE A 236 1.98 35.38 -31.27
CA ILE A 236 1.88 34.93 -29.87
C ILE A 236 1.96 36.12 -28.90
N ARG A 237 2.91 37.03 -29.10
CA ARG A 237 3.01 38.25 -28.28
C ARG A 237 1.78 39.14 -28.38
N SER A 238 1.14 39.19 -29.55
CA SER A 238 -0.09 39.95 -29.72
C SER A 238 -1.30 39.28 -29.05
N LEU A 239 -1.39 37.95 -29.08
CA LEU A 239 -2.49 37.21 -28.46
C LEU A 239 -2.38 37.16 -26.93
N TYR A 240 -1.18 37.00 -26.39
CA TYR A 240 -0.93 36.77 -24.97
C TYR A 240 -0.31 37.97 -24.25
N LYS A 241 -0.61 39.21 -24.69
CA LYS A 241 0.00 40.45 -24.17
C LYS A 241 0.03 40.52 -22.64
N ASP A 242 -1.08 40.15 -21.98
CA ASP A 242 -1.21 40.21 -20.53
C ASP A 242 -0.35 39.16 -19.80
N ASP A 243 -0.14 38.00 -20.42
CA ASP A 243 0.77 36.97 -19.89
C ASP A 243 2.23 37.45 -19.92
N TYR A 244 2.62 38.19 -20.96
CA TYR A 244 3.96 38.81 -21.06
C TYR A 244 4.20 39.92 -20.03
N LEU A 245 3.15 40.50 -19.43
CA LEU A 245 3.30 41.48 -18.36
C LEU A 245 3.61 40.85 -16.99
N LYS A 246 3.51 39.53 -16.86
CA LYS A 246 3.76 38.80 -15.60
C LYS A 246 5.26 38.79 -15.28
N ARG A 247 5.60 39.24 -14.06
CA ARG A 247 7.01 39.45 -13.65
C ARG A 247 7.48 38.54 -12.52
N ARG A 248 6.58 38.04 -11.68
CA ARG A 248 6.93 37.15 -10.55
C ARG A 248 7.19 35.74 -11.05
N ASP A 249 8.13 35.04 -10.45
CA ASP A 249 8.52 33.68 -10.87
C ASP A 249 7.33 32.72 -10.87
N ALA A 250 6.50 32.73 -9.82
CA ALA A 250 5.28 31.91 -9.77
C ALA A 250 4.35 32.17 -10.97
N GLN A 251 4.18 33.44 -11.36
CA GLN A 251 3.35 33.79 -12.51
C GLN A 251 4.00 33.35 -13.82
N LYS A 252 5.32 33.52 -13.96
CA LYS A 252 6.06 33.04 -15.14
C LYS A 252 5.95 31.53 -15.30
N ARG A 253 6.01 30.75 -14.22
CA ARG A 253 5.80 29.30 -14.22
C ARG A 253 4.40 28.94 -14.73
N THR A 254 3.37 29.64 -14.26
CA THR A 254 1.99 29.46 -14.76
C THR A 254 1.91 29.74 -16.27
N VAL A 255 2.51 30.84 -16.74
CA VAL A 255 2.52 31.17 -18.18
C VAL A 255 3.33 30.13 -18.99
N ALA A 256 4.47 29.66 -18.47
CA ALA A 256 5.28 28.63 -19.15
C ALA A 256 4.48 27.33 -19.36
N LYS A 257 3.74 26.88 -18.34
CA LYS A 257 2.84 25.72 -18.41
C LYS A 257 1.67 25.96 -19.36
N LYS A 258 1.09 27.17 -19.34
CA LYS A 258 0.04 27.58 -20.30
C LYS A 258 0.54 27.49 -21.74
N PHE A 259 1.69 28.07 -22.07
CA PHE A 259 2.24 28.01 -23.43
C PHE A 259 2.58 26.58 -23.86
N TYR A 260 3.07 25.74 -22.96
CA TYR A 260 3.25 24.31 -23.25
C TYR A 260 1.92 23.62 -23.58
N SER A 261 0.87 23.88 -22.80
CA SER A 261 -0.48 23.37 -23.05
C SER A 261 -1.04 23.87 -24.39
N GLU A 262 -0.92 25.17 -24.67
CA GLU A 262 -1.40 25.77 -25.91
C GLU A 262 -0.65 25.25 -27.14
N ALA A 263 0.63 24.88 -27.01
CA ALA A 263 1.36 24.25 -28.11
C ALA A 263 0.63 22.98 -28.58
N ALA A 264 0.11 22.15 -27.66
CA ALA A 264 -0.63 20.95 -28.04
C ALA A 264 -1.91 21.24 -28.86
N ASN A 265 -2.53 22.42 -28.66
CA ASN A 265 -3.70 22.85 -29.42
C ASN A 265 -3.35 23.41 -30.81
N ASN A 266 -2.07 23.70 -31.07
CA ASN A 266 -1.58 24.34 -32.29
C ASN A 266 -0.65 23.41 -33.09
N MET A 267 -0.83 22.09 -32.98
CA MET A 267 0.05 21.11 -33.64
C MET A 267 0.06 21.18 -35.18
N ASP A 268 -1.00 21.73 -35.78
CA ASP A 268 -1.11 21.87 -37.24
C ASP A 268 -0.32 23.08 -37.77
N ASP A 269 0.01 24.05 -36.92
CA ASP A 269 0.90 25.18 -37.26
C ASP A 269 2.28 24.94 -36.64
N ALA A 270 3.19 24.40 -37.43
CA ALA A 270 4.54 24.05 -37.00
C ALA A 270 5.31 25.25 -36.41
N ALA A 271 5.10 26.47 -36.90
CA ALA A 271 5.80 27.66 -36.44
C ALA A 271 5.25 28.13 -35.08
N ILE A 272 3.92 28.22 -34.93
CA ILE A 272 3.28 28.56 -33.65
C ILE A 272 3.59 27.51 -32.59
N PHE A 273 3.48 26.22 -32.93
CA PHE A 273 3.84 25.11 -32.04
C PHE A 273 5.28 25.24 -31.53
N TYR A 274 6.23 25.44 -32.46
CA TYR A 274 7.64 25.57 -32.11
C TYR A 274 7.89 26.75 -31.16
N VAL A 275 7.31 27.92 -31.47
CA VAL A 275 7.56 29.15 -30.71
C VAL A 275 6.86 29.14 -29.35
N LEU A 276 5.67 28.52 -29.22
CA LEU A 276 5.03 28.35 -27.90
C LEU A 276 5.91 27.51 -26.96
N LEU A 277 6.53 26.44 -27.47
CA LEU A 277 7.48 25.64 -26.68
C LEU A 277 8.79 26.38 -26.40
N ASP A 278 9.27 27.21 -27.31
CA ASP A 278 10.46 28.04 -27.08
C ASP A 278 10.21 29.10 -26.00
N GLU A 279 9.08 29.80 -26.05
CA GLU A 279 8.70 30.80 -25.05
C GLU A 279 8.38 30.15 -23.70
N SER A 280 7.78 28.95 -23.69
CA SER A 280 7.66 28.12 -22.49
C SER A 280 9.03 27.82 -21.88
N THR A 281 10.00 27.41 -22.70
CA THR A 281 11.39 27.13 -22.26
C THR A 281 12.04 28.39 -21.67
N ARG A 282 11.89 29.54 -22.30
CA ARG A 282 12.44 30.82 -21.83
C ARG A 282 11.86 31.22 -20.47
N LEU A 283 10.54 31.21 -20.34
CA LEU A 283 9.86 31.58 -19.08
C LEU A 283 10.19 30.60 -17.95
N ALA A 284 10.30 29.31 -18.26
CA ALA A 284 10.72 28.28 -17.31
C ALA A 284 12.18 28.50 -16.84
N MET A 285 13.10 28.81 -17.75
CA MET A 285 14.49 29.17 -17.41
C MET A 285 14.55 30.41 -16.51
N GLU A 286 13.81 31.46 -16.86
CA GLU A 286 13.77 32.71 -16.07
C GLU A 286 13.18 32.55 -14.67
N SER A 287 12.39 31.50 -14.44
CA SER A 287 11.70 31.23 -13.18
C SER A 287 12.18 29.96 -12.47
N GLU A 288 13.32 29.41 -12.92
CA GLU A 288 13.97 28.20 -12.40
C GLU A 288 13.03 26.96 -12.36
N ASP A 289 12.05 26.88 -13.27
CA ASP A 289 11.21 25.69 -13.46
C ASP A 289 11.93 24.70 -14.39
N TYR A 290 12.91 24.00 -13.83
CA TYR A 290 13.74 23.06 -14.59
C TYR A 290 12.93 21.90 -15.18
N GLU A 291 11.80 21.52 -14.56
CA GLU A 291 10.93 20.48 -15.11
C GLU A 291 10.32 20.94 -16.44
N GLN A 292 9.65 22.09 -16.41
CA GLN A 292 8.97 22.63 -17.59
C GLN A 292 9.98 22.98 -18.68
N LEU A 293 11.15 23.51 -18.32
CA LEU A 293 12.26 23.77 -19.24
C LEU A 293 12.63 22.50 -20.01
N LEU A 294 12.90 21.39 -19.31
CA LEU A 294 13.30 20.15 -19.94
C LEU A 294 12.17 19.54 -20.78
N LEU A 295 10.92 19.58 -20.29
CA LEU A 295 9.74 19.09 -21.03
C LEU A 295 9.55 19.82 -22.35
N SER A 296 9.65 21.15 -22.35
CA SER A 296 9.46 21.97 -23.54
C SER A 296 10.57 21.75 -24.59
N ILE A 297 11.79 21.45 -24.17
CA ILE A 297 12.89 21.11 -25.09
C ILE A 297 12.72 19.70 -25.66
N GLU A 298 12.42 18.71 -24.80
CA GLU A 298 12.17 17.32 -25.23
C GLU A 298 11.00 17.24 -26.21
N ARG A 299 9.92 17.99 -25.97
CA ARG A 299 8.77 18.03 -26.88
C ARG A 299 9.11 18.58 -28.26
N ARG A 300 10.04 19.54 -28.35
CA ARG A 300 10.58 20.02 -29.63
C ARG A 300 11.45 18.96 -30.30
N ALA A 301 12.31 18.29 -29.54
CA ALA A 301 13.15 17.20 -30.05
C ALA A 301 12.34 16.00 -30.57
N GLU A 302 11.21 15.69 -29.94
CA GLU A 302 10.26 14.67 -30.42
C GLU A 302 9.58 15.06 -31.73
N THR A 303 9.31 16.36 -31.91
CA THR A 303 8.46 16.84 -33.00
C THR A 303 9.24 17.19 -34.26
N PHE A 304 10.40 17.82 -34.12
CA PHE A 304 11.11 18.45 -35.22
C PHE A 304 12.40 17.71 -35.59
N LYS A 305 12.46 17.23 -36.82
CA LYS A 305 13.68 16.67 -37.41
C LYS A 305 14.77 17.74 -37.47
N GLY A 306 15.96 17.40 -36.97
CA GLY A 306 17.13 18.27 -36.95
C GLY A 306 17.22 19.19 -35.73
N PHE A 307 16.26 19.11 -34.78
CA PHE A 307 16.40 19.79 -33.50
C PHE A 307 17.37 19.04 -32.59
N ASP A 308 18.45 19.71 -32.16
CA ASP A 308 19.44 19.13 -31.24
C ASP A 308 19.04 19.41 -29.78
N GLU A 309 18.41 18.40 -29.15
CA GLU A 309 17.97 18.45 -27.76
C GLU A 309 19.11 18.77 -26.79
N VAL A 310 20.24 18.08 -26.94
CA VAL A 310 21.36 18.14 -26.00
C VAL A 310 22.04 19.50 -26.10
N ALA A 311 22.28 20.00 -27.32
CA ALA A 311 22.82 21.34 -27.53
C ALA A 311 21.88 22.42 -26.99
N CYS A 312 20.56 22.29 -27.19
CA CYS A 312 19.59 23.23 -26.66
C CYS A 312 19.60 23.25 -25.12
N LYS A 313 19.52 22.07 -24.46
CA LYS A 313 19.60 21.95 -23.00
C LYS A 313 20.89 22.59 -22.45
N ARG A 314 22.05 22.29 -23.05
CA ARG A 314 23.33 22.89 -22.67
C ARG A 314 23.35 24.40 -22.82
N LEU A 315 22.82 24.93 -23.92
CA LEU A 315 22.77 26.37 -24.17
C LEU A 315 21.88 27.09 -23.16
N VAL A 316 20.67 26.58 -22.91
CA VAL A 316 19.69 27.22 -22.02
C VAL A 316 20.17 27.14 -20.57
N LEU A 317 20.54 25.96 -20.08
CA LEU A 317 21.03 25.79 -18.70
C LEU A 317 22.39 26.48 -18.50
N GLY A 318 23.23 26.55 -19.54
CA GLY A 318 24.49 27.27 -19.52
C GLY A 318 24.34 28.76 -19.18
N LYS A 319 23.26 29.41 -19.63
CA LYS A 319 22.95 30.81 -19.31
C LYS A 319 22.71 31.05 -17.82
N ILE A 320 22.24 30.03 -17.11
CA ILE A 320 21.93 30.08 -15.68
C ILE A 320 22.80 29.11 -14.86
N LYS A 321 23.96 28.68 -15.38
CA LYS A 321 24.83 27.66 -14.76
C LYS A 321 25.30 28.02 -13.34
N SER A 322 25.32 29.31 -12.99
CA SER A 322 25.64 29.76 -11.62
C SER A 322 24.58 29.38 -10.60
N LYS A 323 23.36 29.03 -11.03
CA LYS A 323 22.32 28.46 -10.17
C LYS A 323 22.68 27.00 -9.84
N PRO A 324 22.68 26.59 -8.56
CA PRO A 324 23.14 25.25 -8.15
C PRO A 324 22.46 24.12 -8.91
N THR A 325 21.13 24.16 -9.02
CA THR A 325 20.35 23.12 -9.72
C THR A 325 20.66 23.09 -11.22
N ALA A 326 20.82 24.23 -11.88
CA ALA A 326 21.18 24.27 -13.30
C ALA A 326 22.56 23.64 -13.56
N GLY A 327 23.55 23.97 -12.73
CA GLY A 327 24.90 23.39 -12.80
C GLY A 327 24.90 21.89 -12.56
N ALA A 328 24.12 21.41 -11.58
CA ALA A 328 23.97 19.99 -11.29
C ALA A 328 23.24 19.24 -12.42
N ILE A 329 22.20 19.81 -13.02
CA ILE A 329 21.52 19.21 -14.19
C ILE A 329 22.51 19.05 -15.36
N LEU A 330 23.33 20.08 -15.64
CA LEU A 330 24.37 19.97 -16.69
C LEU A 330 25.34 18.82 -16.41
N LYS A 331 25.74 18.62 -15.14
CA LYS A 331 26.59 17.51 -14.73
C LYS A 331 25.89 16.16 -14.92
N LEU A 332 24.60 16.03 -14.57
CA LEU A 332 23.84 14.80 -14.77
C LEU A 332 23.60 14.46 -16.24
N MET A 333 23.57 15.44 -17.13
CA MET A 333 23.53 15.18 -18.58
C MET A 333 24.84 14.55 -19.12
N GLU A 334 25.96 14.72 -18.42
CA GLU A 334 27.26 14.13 -18.79
C GLU A 334 27.52 12.82 -18.04
N ASP A 335 27.20 12.82 -16.74
CA ASP A 335 27.35 11.69 -15.83
C ASP A 335 26.05 11.53 -15.01
N PRO A 336 25.08 10.75 -15.52
CA PRO A 336 23.79 10.56 -14.83
C PRO A 336 23.89 9.91 -13.45
N LYS A 337 25.04 9.33 -13.11
CA LYS A 337 25.31 8.66 -11.83
C LYS A 337 26.18 9.49 -10.89
N ASP A 338 26.50 10.73 -11.26
CA ASP A 338 27.21 11.65 -10.36
C ASP A 338 26.39 11.86 -9.08
N ARG A 339 26.92 11.40 -7.96
CA ARG A 339 26.16 11.35 -6.70
C ARG A 339 25.85 12.74 -6.17
N HIS A 340 26.80 13.67 -6.26
CA HIS A 340 26.63 15.01 -5.72
C HIS A 340 25.56 15.79 -6.50
N ALA A 341 25.60 15.71 -7.82
CA ALA A 341 24.59 16.33 -8.67
C ALA A 341 23.21 15.70 -8.47
N ASN A 342 23.13 14.38 -8.28
CA ASN A 342 21.88 13.69 -7.95
C ASN A 342 21.29 14.15 -6.60
N THR A 343 22.12 14.40 -5.58
CA THR A 343 21.68 15.01 -4.31
C THR A 343 21.04 16.39 -4.55
N ILE A 344 21.73 17.28 -5.29
CA ILE A 344 21.25 18.65 -5.53
C ILE A 344 19.93 18.64 -6.30
N VAL A 345 19.87 17.92 -7.41
CA VAL A 345 18.69 17.92 -8.30
C VAL A 345 17.52 17.16 -7.66
N GLY A 346 17.79 16.03 -6.99
CA GLY A 346 16.78 15.27 -6.24
C GLY A 346 16.14 16.11 -5.14
N ARG A 347 16.96 16.80 -4.34
CA ARG A 347 16.51 17.75 -3.31
C ARG A 347 15.62 18.83 -3.89
N PHE A 348 16.04 19.47 -4.97
CA PHE A 348 15.24 20.50 -5.64
C PHE A 348 13.87 19.96 -6.06
N PHE A 349 13.81 18.80 -6.74
CA PHE A 349 12.53 18.26 -7.18
C PHE A 349 11.61 17.87 -6.02
N CYS A 350 12.12 17.21 -4.98
CA CYS A 350 11.28 16.85 -3.84
C CYS A 350 10.84 18.06 -3.01
N PHE A 351 11.74 18.99 -2.70
CA PHE A 351 11.47 20.02 -1.68
C PHE A 351 11.06 21.37 -2.24
N ASP A 352 11.53 21.74 -3.43
CA ASP A 352 11.22 23.04 -4.02
C ASP A 352 10.06 22.94 -5.03
N MET A 353 9.88 21.76 -5.65
CA MET A 353 8.84 21.51 -6.66
C MET A 353 7.79 20.48 -6.25
N GLU A 354 7.95 19.81 -5.10
CA GLU A 354 7.05 18.74 -4.60
C GLU A 354 6.87 17.56 -5.58
N ARG A 355 7.85 17.35 -6.46
CA ARG A 355 7.90 16.28 -7.47
C ARG A 355 8.68 15.09 -6.96
N TRP A 356 8.06 14.35 -6.04
CA TRP A 356 8.60 13.14 -5.42
C TRP A 356 8.98 12.06 -6.45
N ASP A 357 8.15 11.90 -7.48
CA ASP A 357 8.36 10.95 -8.58
C ASP A 357 9.66 11.21 -9.36
N LEU A 358 10.07 12.47 -9.48
CA LEU A 358 11.31 12.87 -10.13
C LEU A 358 12.49 12.92 -9.15
N GLY A 359 12.25 13.37 -7.92
CA GLY A 359 13.31 13.64 -6.94
C GLY A 359 13.81 12.40 -6.22
N LEU A 360 12.94 11.45 -5.84
CA LEU A 360 13.33 10.26 -5.07
C LEU A 360 14.33 9.36 -5.83
N PRO A 361 14.16 9.07 -7.13
CA PRO A 361 15.16 8.31 -7.88
C PRO A 361 16.54 8.98 -7.91
N MET A 362 16.59 10.31 -7.86
CA MET A 362 17.86 11.04 -7.81
C MET A 362 18.44 11.05 -6.41
N MET A 363 17.62 11.27 -5.37
CA MET A 363 18.08 11.19 -3.97
C MET A 363 18.65 9.82 -3.63
N SER A 364 18.08 8.73 -4.14
CA SER A 364 18.61 7.37 -3.93
C SER A 364 19.95 7.12 -4.63
N LEU A 365 20.33 7.95 -5.60
CA LEU A 365 21.66 7.94 -6.22
C LEU A 365 22.61 8.97 -5.59
N GLY A 366 22.10 9.77 -4.63
CA GLY A 366 22.80 10.87 -3.98
C GLY A 366 23.92 10.43 -3.02
N ASP A 367 24.74 11.40 -2.63
CA ASP A 367 25.78 11.28 -1.61
C ASP A 367 25.37 11.76 -0.21
N ASP A 368 24.24 12.47 -0.07
CA ASP A 368 23.68 12.81 1.24
C ASP A 368 23.02 11.57 1.87
N ALA A 369 23.56 11.12 3.01
CA ALA A 369 23.15 9.87 3.63
C ALA A 369 21.70 9.87 4.14
N ASP A 370 21.19 11.02 4.62
CA ASP A 370 19.83 11.10 5.13
C ASP A 370 18.83 11.12 3.96
N LEU A 371 19.11 11.89 2.90
CA LEU A 371 18.29 11.93 1.67
C LEU A 371 18.30 10.58 0.93
N HIS A 372 19.47 9.97 0.81
CA HIS A 372 19.60 8.63 0.22
C HIS A 372 18.76 7.61 0.99
N ARG A 373 18.83 7.62 2.32
CA ARG A 373 18.08 6.69 3.17
C ARG A 373 16.57 6.85 3.01
N VAL A 374 16.04 8.07 3.08
CA VAL A 374 14.59 8.27 2.95
C VAL A 374 14.08 7.88 1.57
N ALA A 375 14.87 8.16 0.52
CA ALA A 375 14.53 7.79 -0.84
C ALA A 375 14.54 6.26 -1.06
N GLU A 376 15.55 5.56 -0.52
CA GLU A 376 15.64 4.11 -0.62
C GLU A 376 14.49 3.40 0.11
N LEU A 377 14.15 3.83 1.33
CA LEU A 377 13.02 3.28 2.07
C LEU A 377 11.72 3.41 1.26
N GLU A 378 11.52 4.55 0.62
CA GLU A 378 10.33 4.84 -0.14
C GLU A 378 10.28 4.11 -1.50
N ILE A 379 11.38 4.04 -2.22
CA ILE A 379 11.50 3.32 -3.51
C ILE A 379 11.28 1.82 -3.33
N ASN A 380 11.65 1.25 -2.18
CA ASN A 380 11.39 -0.16 -1.87
C ASN A 380 9.89 -0.46 -1.65
N GLY A 381 9.03 0.56 -1.64
CA GLY A 381 7.57 0.44 -1.62
C GLY A 381 7.03 -0.13 -0.30
N PRO A 382 7.09 0.62 0.82
CA PRO A 382 6.64 0.16 2.14
C PRO A 382 5.18 -0.34 2.12
N LYS A 383 4.94 -1.60 2.48
CA LYS A 383 3.60 -2.22 2.41
C LYS A 383 2.96 -2.43 3.77
N ASP A 384 3.73 -2.86 4.75
CA ASP A 384 3.21 -3.08 6.10
C ASP A 384 3.42 -1.88 7.03
N SER A 385 2.68 -1.87 8.13
CA SER A 385 2.69 -0.78 9.12
C SER A 385 4.09 -0.50 9.69
N GLY A 386 4.92 -1.53 9.84
CA GLY A 386 6.29 -1.42 10.34
C GLY A 386 7.22 -0.73 9.35
N GLU A 387 7.18 -1.13 8.07
CA GLU A 387 7.94 -0.49 6.99
C GLU A 387 7.50 0.96 6.76
N GLN A 388 6.20 1.21 6.74
CA GLN A 388 5.63 2.56 6.58
C GLN A 388 6.04 3.47 7.74
N ARG A 389 6.01 2.96 8.98
CA ARG A 389 6.53 3.68 10.15
C ARG A 389 8.02 3.98 10.00
N ALA A 390 8.84 2.99 9.63
CA ALA A 390 10.28 3.20 9.47
C ALA A 390 10.60 4.29 8.42
N THR A 391 9.80 4.34 7.35
CA THR A 391 9.87 5.39 6.32
C THR A 391 9.45 6.74 6.89
N GLY A 392 8.33 6.81 7.60
CA GLY A 392 7.87 8.04 8.28
C GLY A 392 8.86 8.55 9.32
N ASP A 393 9.49 7.65 10.09
CA ASP A 393 10.52 7.98 11.08
C ASP A 393 11.76 8.58 10.44
N ALA A 394 12.22 8.03 9.32
CA ALA A 394 13.36 8.58 8.59
C ALA A 394 13.06 9.99 8.05
N TRP A 395 11.86 10.21 7.51
CA TRP A 395 11.41 11.54 7.07
C TRP A 395 11.27 12.54 8.24
N TYR A 396 10.75 12.09 9.38
CA TYR A 396 10.62 12.91 10.59
C TYR A 396 12.00 13.34 11.11
N ASP A 397 12.95 12.40 11.21
CA ASP A 397 14.31 12.69 11.66
C ASP A 397 15.07 13.61 10.70
N LEU A 398 14.87 13.46 9.38
CA LEU A 398 15.39 14.40 8.39
C LEU A 398 14.83 15.81 8.62
N GLY A 399 13.52 15.96 8.82
CA GLY A 399 12.91 17.27 9.06
C GLY A 399 13.38 17.93 10.36
N ARG A 400 13.70 17.15 11.40
CA ARG A 400 14.30 17.66 12.64
C ARG A 400 15.66 18.32 12.40
N LYS A 401 16.46 17.76 11.49
CA LYS A 401 17.78 18.29 11.09
C LYS A 401 17.66 19.44 10.09
N ALA A 402 16.61 19.44 9.27
CA ALA A 402 16.36 20.44 8.24
C ALA A 402 15.80 21.75 8.81
N SER A 403 15.73 22.78 7.98
CA SER A 403 15.13 24.08 8.27
C SER A 403 14.39 24.66 7.06
N GLY A 404 13.48 25.61 7.28
CA GLY A 404 12.71 26.24 6.21
C GLY A 404 11.88 25.22 5.43
N GLU A 405 11.82 25.39 4.10
CA GLU A 405 11.03 24.54 3.20
C GLU A 405 11.41 23.05 3.29
N ALA A 406 12.70 22.74 3.44
CA ALA A 406 13.13 21.34 3.55
C ALA A 406 12.57 20.64 4.80
N ARG A 407 12.38 21.36 5.91
CA ARG A 407 11.70 20.80 7.09
C ARG A 407 10.22 20.58 6.81
N VAL A 408 9.57 21.57 6.20
CA VAL A 408 8.15 21.50 5.82
C VAL A 408 7.91 20.24 4.99
N GLN A 409 8.67 20.06 3.91
CA GLN A 409 8.47 18.95 2.98
C GLN A 409 8.83 17.59 3.59
N ALA A 410 9.92 17.51 4.36
CA ALA A 410 10.28 16.28 5.07
C ALA A 410 9.20 15.87 6.09
N TRP A 411 8.66 16.82 6.87
CA TRP A 411 7.59 16.52 7.82
C TRP A 411 6.23 16.27 7.17
N THR A 412 5.93 16.92 6.04
CA THR A 412 4.75 16.57 5.22
C THR A 412 4.83 15.12 4.76
N ARG A 413 6.00 14.68 4.29
CA ARG A 413 6.21 13.27 3.88
C ARG A 413 6.17 12.31 5.07
N ALA A 414 6.71 12.69 6.22
CA ALA A 414 6.61 11.91 7.45
C ALA A 414 5.14 11.70 7.87
N ARG A 415 4.34 12.77 7.87
CA ARG A 415 2.90 12.75 8.17
C ARG A 415 2.14 11.81 7.24
N HIS A 416 2.43 11.85 5.94
CA HIS A 416 1.85 10.95 4.95
C HIS A 416 2.09 9.48 5.30
N TRP A 417 3.34 9.12 5.63
CA TRP A 417 3.69 7.74 5.97
C TRP A 417 3.13 7.28 7.32
N TYR A 418 3.08 8.17 8.32
CA TYR A 418 2.41 7.85 9.58
C TYR A 418 0.91 7.63 9.41
N ALA A 419 0.24 8.39 8.54
CA ALA A 419 -1.19 8.18 8.27
C ALA A 419 -1.47 6.78 7.73
N GLN A 420 -0.62 6.26 6.83
CA GLN A 420 -0.72 4.89 6.33
C GLN A 420 -0.37 3.86 7.41
N ALA A 421 0.75 4.05 8.10
CA ALA A 421 1.24 3.12 9.11
C ALA A 421 0.23 2.92 10.26
N LEU A 422 -0.49 3.99 10.65
CA LEU A 422 -1.45 3.96 11.75
C LEU A 422 -2.66 3.04 11.50
N VAL A 423 -2.99 2.74 10.25
CA VAL A 423 -4.12 1.85 9.91
C VAL A 423 -3.91 0.44 10.46
N GLY A 424 -2.66 -0.05 10.45
CA GLY A 424 -2.28 -1.37 10.95
C GLY A 424 -1.53 -1.38 12.29
N ALA A 425 -1.39 -0.23 12.95
CA ALA A 425 -0.56 -0.12 14.15
C ALA A 425 -1.32 -0.38 15.45
N ALA A 426 -0.63 -0.94 16.43
CA ALA A 426 -1.14 -1.16 17.79
C ALA A 426 -0.08 -0.83 18.85
N GLY A 427 -0.53 -0.68 20.10
CA GLY A 427 0.33 -0.51 21.27
C GLY A 427 1.24 0.71 21.21
N VAL A 428 2.48 0.55 21.69
CA VAL A 428 3.47 1.64 21.85
C VAL A 428 3.82 2.31 20.52
N ASN A 429 3.89 1.55 19.42
CA ASN A 429 4.22 2.09 18.11
C ASN A 429 3.13 3.03 17.58
N LYS A 430 1.86 2.71 17.83
CA LYS A 430 0.73 3.60 17.49
C LYS A 430 0.84 4.92 18.25
N ALA A 431 1.02 4.86 19.57
CA ALA A 431 1.14 6.04 20.42
C ALA A 431 2.32 6.95 20.04
N LEU A 432 3.47 6.36 19.65
CA LEU A 432 4.63 7.11 19.19
C LEU A 432 4.35 7.88 17.89
N MET A 433 3.74 7.22 16.90
CA MET A 433 3.42 7.85 15.62
C MET A 433 2.37 8.95 15.78
N GLU A 434 1.33 8.74 16.60
CA GLU A 434 0.33 9.77 16.94
C GLU A 434 1.00 10.99 17.55
N LYS A 435 1.88 10.81 18.54
CA LYS A 435 2.64 11.90 19.15
C LYS A 435 3.50 12.67 18.14
N ARG A 436 4.23 11.96 17.27
CA ARG A 436 5.06 12.61 16.23
C ARG A 436 4.22 13.35 15.22
N ARG A 437 3.05 12.81 14.86
CA ARG A 437 2.09 13.49 13.98
C ARG A 437 1.55 14.77 14.62
N ASP A 438 1.22 14.75 15.91
CA ASP A 438 0.76 15.95 16.63
C ASP A 438 1.85 17.04 16.69
N GLU A 439 3.11 16.66 16.86
CA GLU A 439 4.24 17.58 16.79
C GLU A 439 4.39 18.18 15.38
N ILE A 440 4.34 17.33 14.35
CA ILE A 440 4.37 17.77 12.95
C ILE A 440 3.20 18.75 12.68
N ASP A 441 1.99 18.42 13.11
CA ASP A 441 0.77 19.23 12.91
C ASP A 441 0.80 20.56 13.68
N THR A 442 1.68 20.69 14.69
CA THR A 442 1.93 21.96 15.37
C THR A 442 2.83 22.88 14.54
N PHE A 443 3.73 22.31 13.73
CA PHE A 443 4.74 23.05 12.97
C PHE A 443 4.33 23.30 11.52
N LEU A 444 3.79 22.30 10.84
CA LEU A 444 3.24 22.48 9.51
C LEU A 444 2.05 23.41 9.63
N PRO A 445 1.94 24.46 8.79
CA PRO A 445 0.69 25.18 8.70
C PRO A 445 -0.39 24.14 8.39
N GLU A 446 -1.46 24.08 9.19
CA GLU A 446 -2.61 23.25 8.88
C GLU A 446 -3.13 23.70 7.52
N THR A 447 -2.76 22.99 6.45
CA THR A 447 -3.52 23.03 5.21
C THR A 447 -4.84 22.37 5.58
N ILE A 448 -5.82 23.19 5.93
CA ILE A 448 -7.17 22.74 6.18
C ILE A 448 -7.72 22.33 4.82
N ILE A 449 -7.66 21.03 4.52
CA ILE A 449 -8.13 20.46 3.24
C ILE A 449 -9.62 20.11 3.35
N ASP A 450 -10.09 19.73 4.54
CA ASP A 450 -11.48 19.36 4.82
C ASP A 450 -12.10 20.30 5.87
N PHE A 451 -12.81 21.33 5.38
CA PHE A 451 -13.52 22.29 6.22
C PHE A 451 -14.85 21.74 6.80
N ALA A 452 -15.32 20.59 6.30
CA ALA A 452 -16.53 19.95 6.80
C ALA A 452 -16.25 19.09 8.04
N ASN A 453 -15.02 18.63 8.28
CA ASN A 453 -14.70 17.76 9.42
C ASN A 453 -13.56 18.33 10.31
N LEU A 454 -13.76 19.54 10.83
CA LEU A 454 -12.77 20.21 11.68
C LEU A 454 -12.88 19.77 13.14
N SER A 455 -11.74 19.69 13.82
CA SER A 455 -11.71 19.76 15.28
C SER A 455 -11.88 21.21 15.77
N PRO A 456 -12.36 21.45 17.01
CA PRO A 456 -12.46 22.81 17.56
C PRO A 456 -11.14 23.59 17.51
N ARG A 457 -10.00 22.92 17.75
CA ARG A 457 -8.68 23.55 17.70
C ARG A 457 -8.26 24.00 16.29
N GLN A 458 -8.61 23.22 15.26
CA GLN A 458 -8.37 23.61 13.87
C GLN A 458 -9.28 24.78 13.48
N TRP A 459 -10.54 24.74 13.92
CA TRP A 459 -11.48 25.84 13.69
C TRP A 459 -10.98 27.15 14.33
N ASP A 460 -10.42 27.11 15.54
CA ASP A 460 -9.85 28.29 16.22
C ASP A 460 -8.72 28.95 15.43
N LYS A 461 -7.92 28.16 14.69
CA LYS A 461 -6.80 28.65 13.86
C LYS A 461 -7.22 29.25 12.52
N ILE A 462 -8.46 29.04 12.06
CA ILE A 462 -8.96 29.66 10.83
C ILE A 462 -8.95 31.19 10.96
N LYS A 463 -8.30 31.86 10.00
CA LYS A 463 -8.32 33.32 9.87
C LYS A 463 -9.54 33.73 9.04
N GLY A 464 -10.53 34.33 9.69
CA GLY A 464 -11.76 34.80 9.04
C GLY A 464 -12.60 35.65 9.99
N GLN A 465 -13.61 36.35 9.46
CA GLN A 465 -14.54 37.13 10.27
C GLN A 465 -15.41 36.19 11.09
N LEU A 466 -15.31 36.28 12.42
CA LEU A 466 -16.20 35.55 13.33
C LEU A 466 -17.56 36.26 13.41
N ILE A 467 -18.62 35.49 13.23
CA ILE A 467 -20.01 35.90 13.42
C ILE A 467 -20.68 34.96 14.40
N THR A 468 -21.48 35.56 15.27
CA THR A 468 -22.21 34.88 16.32
C THR A 468 -23.69 35.13 16.10
N VAL A 469 -24.47 34.06 15.96
CA VAL A 469 -25.89 34.13 15.58
C VAL A 469 -26.75 33.48 16.66
N PRO A 470 -27.81 34.13 17.14
CA PRO A 470 -28.74 33.49 18.06
C PRO A 470 -29.41 32.30 17.38
N GLU A 471 -29.51 31.15 18.04
CA GLU A 471 -30.15 29.95 17.47
C GLU A 471 -31.67 30.15 17.22
N LYS A 472 -32.30 31.10 17.92
CA LYS A 472 -33.76 31.33 17.91
C LYS A 472 -34.17 32.60 17.14
N VAL A 473 -33.75 32.70 15.88
CA VAL A 473 -34.14 33.79 14.96
C VAL A 473 -34.40 33.25 13.56
N ASP A 474 -35.33 33.87 12.83
CA ASP A 474 -35.66 33.45 11.45
C ASP A 474 -34.46 33.58 10.50
N ARG A 475 -33.66 34.63 10.69
CA ARG A 475 -32.38 34.87 10.02
C ARG A 475 -31.61 35.94 10.76
N SER A 476 -30.29 35.91 10.64
CA SER A 476 -29.39 36.97 11.09
C SER A 476 -28.57 37.50 9.93
N ASN A 477 -28.19 38.77 10.02
CA ASN A 477 -27.31 39.38 9.04
C ASN A 477 -25.92 38.74 9.13
N GLY A 478 -25.42 38.20 8.03
CA GLY A 478 -24.08 37.59 7.91
C GLY A 478 -22.95 38.61 7.78
N GLY A 479 -23.20 39.89 8.06
CA GLY A 479 -22.16 40.91 8.22
C GLY A 479 -21.49 41.39 6.92
N MET A 480 -21.91 40.89 5.75
CA MET A 480 -21.34 41.26 4.45
C MET A 480 -22.36 41.15 3.31
N ALA A 481 -22.16 41.95 2.27
CA ALA A 481 -22.87 41.85 1.00
C ALA A 481 -21.89 41.33 -0.07
N LEU A 482 -22.29 40.27 -0.79
CA LEU A 482 -21.47 39.66 -1.82
C LEU A 482 -21.70 40.37 -3.15
N THR A 483 -20.61 40.59 -3.89
CA THR A 483 -20.61 41.11 -5.26
C THR A 483 -20.39 39.97 -6.26
N ALA A 484 -20.66 40.24 -7.55
CA ALA A 484 -20.43 39.25 -8.60
C ALA A 484 -18.96 38.79 -8.62
N GLY A 485 -18.73 37.47 -8.58
CA GLY A 485 -17.40 36.86 -8.54
C GLY A 485 -16.80 36.68 -7.13
N MET A 486 -17.36 37.33 -6.10
CA MET A 486 -16.89 37.15 -4.73
C MET A 486 -17.28 35.76 -4.19
N ARG A 487 -16.29 35.03 -3.65
CA ARG A 487 -16.49 33.73 -3.01
C ARG A 487 -16.13 33.82 -1.54
N VAL A 488 -17.02 33.33 -0.67
CA VAL A 488 -16.80 33.34 0.78
C VAL A 488 -17.00 31.95 1.33
N ARG A 489 -16.01 31.39 2.01
CA ARG A 489 -16.16 30.13 2.72
C ARG A 489 -16.78 30.39 4.09
N ALA A 490 -17.97 29.86 4.33
CA ALA A 490 -18.65 29.88 5.62
C ALA A 490 -18.37 28.59 6.39
N VAL A 491 -17.70 28.72 7.54
CA VAL A 491 -17.23 27.59 8.36
C VAL A 491 -17.87 27.68 9.75
N PRO A 492 -19.00 27.00 9.99
CA PRO A 492 -19.57 26.86 11.32
C PRO A 492 -18.59 26.14 12.25
N HIS A 493 -18.64 26.43 13.54
CA HIS A 493 -17.93 25.65 14.54
C HIS A 493 -18.40 24.18 14.44
N PRO A 494 -17.53 23.18 14.70
CA PRO A 494 -17.89 21.76 14.61
C PRO A 494 -19.22 21.40 15.32
N ASP A 495 -19.44 21.91 16.53
CA ASP A 495 -20.69 21.73 17.29
C ASP A 495 -21.97 22.34 16.64
N ASP A 496 -21.81 23.16 15.61
CA ASP A 496 -22.85 24.00 15.01
C ASP A 496 -23.08 23.70 13.51
N GLN A 497 -22.33 22.77 12.91
CA GLN A 497 -22.33 22.55 11.45
C GLN A 497 -23.70 22.19 10.86
N GLU A 498 -24.47 21.33 11.53
CA GLU A 498 -25.80 20.92 11.07
C GLU A 498 -26.91 21.92 11.44
N LYS A 499 -26.56 22.97 12.18
CA LYS A 499 -27.50 23.93 12.77
C LYS A 499 -27.69 25.20 11.95
N VAL A 500 -27.00 25.36 10.82
CA VAL A 500 -27.04 26.59 10.02
C VAL A 500 -27.09 26.33 8.52
N VAL A 501 -27.81 27.18 7.81
CA VAL A 501 -27.77 27.33 6.35
C VAL A 501 -27.63 28.81 5.99
N PHE A 502 -27.16 29.08 4.77
CA PHE A 502 -26.86 30.44 4.30
C PHE A 502 -27.77 30.82 3.13
N LYS A 503 -28.00 32.10 2.92
CA LYS A 503 -28.73 32.62 1.76
C LYS A 503 -28.17 33.98 1.36
N VAL A 504 -28.00 34.22 0.06
CA VAL A 504 -27.50 35.50 -0.46
C VAL A 504 -28.64 36.23 -1.19
N GLY A 505 -28.98 37.44 -0.73
CA GLY A 505 -30.08 38.24 -1.29
C GLY A 505 -31.41 37.48 -1.29
N SER A 506 -32.06 37.41 -2.45
CA SER A 506 -33.28 36.63 -2.67
C SER A 506 -33.04 35.19 -3.13
N GLY A 507 -31.78 34.77 -3.29
CA GLY A 507 -31.38 33.47 -3.85
C GLY A 507 -31.73 32.24 -3.00
N GLU A 508 -31.27 31.07 -3.43
CA GLU A 508 -31.54 29.80 -2.75
C GLU A 508 -30.74 29.64 -1.45
N ARG A 509 -31.19 28.70 -0.60
CA ARG A 509 -30.47 28.32 0.62
C ARG A 509 -29.29 27.43 0.25
N GLN A 510 -28.12 27.72 0.80
CA GLN A 510 -26.86 27.03 0.56
C GLN A 510 -26.38 26.37 1.88
N PRO A 511 -25.82 25.15 1.83
CA PRO A 511 -25.19 24.54 2.99
C PRO A 511 -23.90 25.30 3.39
N PRO A 512 -23.35 25.04 4.59
CA PRO A 512 -21.99 25.45 4.94
C PRO A 512 -20.97 25.03 3.88
N GLY A 513 -19.99 25.89 3.58
CA GLY A 513 -19.06 25.67 2.47
C GLY A 513 -18.74 26.97 1.73
N ILE A 514 -18.44 26.89 0.42
CA ILE A 514 -18.21 28.07 -0.41
C ILE A 514 -19.56 28.67 -0.80
N ILE A 515 -19.85 29.86 -0.26
CA ILE A 515 -21.05 30.64 -0.53
C ILE A 515 -20.78 31.63 -1.65
N GLN A 516 -21.69 31.70 -2.61
CA GLN A 516 -21.63 32.57 -3.78
C GLN A 516 -22.99 33.22 -4.05
N GLY A 517 -22.98 34.37 -4.73
CA GLY A 517 -24.18 35.10 -5.13
C GLY A 517 -23.98 36.61 -5.09
N VAL A 518 -25.03 37.36 -5.38
CA VAL A 518 -25.01 38.83 -5.31
C VAL A 518 -26.07 39.31 -4.33
N GLY A 519 -25.67 40.13 -3.35
CA GLY A 519 -26.55 40.70 -2.33
C GLY A 519 -26.16 40.34 -0.90
N GLN A 520 -27.02 40.69 0.05
CA GLN A 520 -26.74 40.51 1.49
C GLN A 520 -26.63 39.03 1.87
N LEU A 521 -25.58 38.65 2.59
CA LEU A 521 -25.47 37.32 3.21
C LEU A 521 -26.37 37.23 4.44
N TRP A 522 -27.19 36.19 4.49
CA TRP A 522 -28.05 35.83 5.62
C TRP A 522 -27.65 34.47 6.19
N VAL A 523 -27.61 34.38 7.51
CA VAL A 523 -27.42 33.12 8.26
C VAL A 523 -28.76 32.69 8.85
N ILE A 524 -29.16 31.45 8.61
CA ILE A 524 -30.47 30.91 8.96
C ILE A 524 -30.25 29.66 9.84
N PRO A 525 -30.59 29.70 11.13
CA PRO A 525 -30.60 28.52 11.98
C PRO A 525 -31.60 27.44 11.51
N THR A 526 -31.25 26.16 11.63
CA THR A 526 -32.08 25.01 11.16
C THR A 526 -32.79 24.24 12.29
N GLY A 527 -32.45 24.49 13.56
CA GLY A 527 -33.02 23.78 14.71
C GLY A 527 -34.51 24.06 14.93
N ARG A 528 -35.32 23.01 15.18
CA ARG A 528 -36.72 23.15 15.62
C ARG A 528 -36.76 23.66 17.06
N GLN A 529 -37.62 24.66 17.33
CA GLN A 529 -37.87 25.18 18.67
C GLN A 529 -38.16 24.05 19.67
N ARG A 530 -37.26 23.83 20.64
CA ARG A 530 -37.59 23.14 21.91
C ARG A 530 -37.18 24.00 23.10
N ARG A 531 -38.03 23.98 24.12
CA ARG A 531 -37.93 24.78 25.36
C ARG A 531 -36.78 24.27 26.23
N ALA A 532 -35.78 25.11 26.47
CA ALA A 532 -35.19 25.41 27.78
C ALA A 532 -34.18 26.55 27.62
N ALA A 533 -33.83 27.17 28.76
CA ALA A 533 -33.13 28.42 28.87
C ALA A 533 -31.61 28.21 28.88
N ASP A 534 -30.97 28.45 27.73
CA ASP A 534 -29.65 29.04 27.64
C ASP A 534 -29.53 29.73 26.27
N ARG A 535 -28.88 30.90 26.22
CA ARG A 535 -28.64 31.64 24.98
C ARG A 535 -27.54 30.93 24.19
N VAL A 536 -27.87 29.82 23.54
CA VAL A 536 -26.94 29.15 22.62
C VAL A 536 -26.75 30.05 21.41
N GLN A 537 -25.49 30.39 21.16
CA GLN A 537 -25.05 31.21 20.04
C GLN A 537 -24.29 30.32 19.07
N LEU A 538 -24.71 30.29 17.81
CA LEU A 538 -24.04 29.57 16.74
C LEU A 538 -22.82 30.38 16.31
N ARG A 539 -21.68 29.72 16.14
CA ARG A 539 -20.41 30.36 15.79
C ARG A 539 -20.03 30.02 14.35
N ILE A 540 -19.75 31.03 13.55
CA ILE A 540 -19.38 30.86 12.13
C ILE A 540 -18.19 31.77 11.81
N LYS A 541 -17.15 31.21 11.17
CA LYS A 541 -16.07 32.00 10.55
C LYS A 541 -16.32 32.15 9.07
N LEU A 542 -16.25 33.38 8.56
CA LEU A 542 -16.34 33.70 7.14
C LEU A 542 -14.95 34.04 6.61
N VAL A 543 -14.50 33.29 5.60
CA VAL A 543 -13.19 33.46 4.95
C VAL A 543 -13.42 33.91 3.51
N VAL A 544 -12.96 35.11 3.17
CA VAL A 544 -13.01 35.60 1.77
C VAL A 544 -11.92 34.88 0.99
N LEU A 545 -12.28 34.25 -0.13
CA LEU A 545 -11.35 33.49 -0.97
C LEU A 545 -10.78 34.40 -2.05
N GLY A 546 -9.46 34.31 -2.29
CA GLY A 546 -8.81 34.96 -3.44
C GLY A 546 -9.10 34.25 -4.75
N ASP A 547 -8.57 34.78 -5.87
CA ASP A 547 -8.65 34.12 -7.18
C ASP A 547 -7.80 32.82 -7.22
N ASP A 548 -6.84 32.68 -6.31
CA ASP A 548 -5.91 31.55 -6.21
C ASP A 548 -6.29 30.49 -5.12
N ASP A 549 -7.43 30.68 -4.42
CA ASP A 549 -7.99 29.76 -3.38
C ASP A 549 -9.19 28.95 -3.89
#